data_AF-A0A6G1GY52-F1
#
_entry.id   AF-A0A6G1GY52-F1
#
_cell.length_a   1.000
_cell.length_b   1.000
_cell.length_c   1.000
_cell.angle_alpha   90.00
_cell.angle_beta   90.00
_cell.angle_gamma   90.00
#
_symmetry.space_group_name_H-M   'P 1'
#
loop_
_entity.id
_entity.type
_entity.pdbx_description
1 polymer ?
#
loop_
_entity_poly.entity_id
_entity_poly.type
_entity_poly.pdbx_seq_one_letter_code
_entity_poly.pdbx_strand_id
1 'polypeptide(L)'
;MGQEASSPIDENVPPEILESRTLDAVAKYIKDGHISDIVVFVGAGISTSAGIPDFRTPGKGLYDTLRVKGLPRNEAIFDLAFFKENPDPFYSLAKTLYPGSRRPTITHSFLHLLHLKGCLLKVFSQNIDSLEQEAGLPREKMIYAHGNFLTQRCIECFTEYPDDEMREKVEKEEVPRCNSCNAFVKPDIVFFGEKLPMEFLDNMYLGHRAQLAIVMGTSLQVQPFASLPQELPEGMPRLLINMFQVGDLGTRADDVLLLGTCDDGVRQLASSLGWLEELEELWAKTARGGDVTTAQPPPIPKPTQPPKEPEPPAENIDSADARENALRREVTKLGEDIDRNLALSGSHLKKVNKELAKSGAGYSAAGATREDQELWKRLEDEIFGSDGTKPALQGTEKPGKLKLEKTGDDDGGGRENGLGHVFPHLKGMSSL
;
A
#
# COMPACT_ATOMS: atom_id res chain seq x y z
N MET A 1 21.26 -4.34 -2.72
CA MET A 1 21.59 -5.43 -1.77
C MET A 1 20.31 -6.20 -1.49
N GLY A 2 20.43 -7.47 -1.11
CA GLY A 2 19.43 -8.56 -1.17
C GLY A 2 17.95 -8.21 -1.08
N GLN A 3 17.17 -8.67 -2.07
CA GLN A 3 15.78 -9.11 -1.87
C GLN A 3 15.82 -10.51 -1.24
N GLU A 4 16.35 -10.62 -0.02
CA GLU A 4 15.97 -11.78 0.78
C GLU A 4 14.51 -11.55 1.18
N ALA A 5 13.62 -12.48 0.83
CA ALA A 5 12.26 -12.43 1.29
C ALA A 5 12.31 -12.49 2.82
N SER A 6 12.01 -11.37 3.49
CA SER A 6 11.96 -11.33 4.94
C SER A 6 10.94 -12.36 5.40
N SER A 7 11.42 -13.45 5.99
CA SER A 7 10.55 -14.47 6.56
C SER A 7 9.81 -13.87 7.74
N PRO A 8 8.53 -14.24 7.97
CA PRO A 8 7.84 -13.88 9.20
C PRO A 8 8.70 -14.22 10.41
N ILE A 9 8.63 -13.38 11.44
CA ILE A 9 9.35 -13.62 12.68
C ILE A 9 8.90 -14.96 13.27
N ASP A 10 9.86 -15.72 13.81
CA ASP A 10 9.55 -16.97 14.50
C ASP A 10 8.58 -16.69 15.65
N GLU A 11 7.48 -17.45 15.71
CA GLU A 11 6.44 -17.30 16.73
C GLU A 11 6.99 -17.40 18.16
N ASN A 12 8.13 -18.08 18.34
CA ASN A 12 8.81 -18.23 19.64
C ASN A 12 9.60 -16.99 20.07
N VAL A 13 9.89 -16.04 19.17
CA VAL A 13 10.50 -14.77 19.56
C VAL A 13 9.44 -13.99 20.33
N PRO A 14 9.66 -13.55 21.58
CA PRO A 14 8.67 -12.73 22.29
C PRO A 14 8.56 -11.33 21.68
N PRO A 15 7.39 -10.66 21.74
CA PRO A 15 7.31 -9.23 21.44
C PRO A 15 8.08 -8.39 22.47
N GLU A 16 8.47 -7.17 22.10
CA GLU A 16 9.25 -6.27 22.97
C GLU A 16 8.36 -5.28 23.74
N ILE A 17 7.27 -4.81 23.13
CA ILE A 17 6.37 -3.81 23.71
C ILE A 17 4.99 -4.40 24.04
N LEU A 18 4.43 -5.18 23.13
CA LEU A 18 3.15 -5.84 23.31
C LEU A 18 3.31 -7.07 24.22
N GLU A 19 2.29 -7.37 25.01
CA GLU A 19 2.28 -8.57 25.85
C GLU A 19 2.16 -9.88 25.06
N SER A 20 1.61 -9.82 23.84
CA SER A 20 1.58 -10.92 22.87
C SER A 20 1.29 -10.37 21.46
N ARG A 21 1.51 -11.17 20.40
CA ARG A 21 1.14 -10.82 19.02
C ARG A 21 -0.34 -11.06 18.73
N THR A 22 -1.22 -10.50 19.54
CA THR A 22 -2.67 -10.70 19.42
C THR A 22 -3.41 -9.37 19.35
N LEU A 23 -4.63 -9.40 18.79
CA LEU A 23 -5.47 -8.22 18.71
C LEU A 23 -5.85 -7.69 20.11
N ASP A 24 -6.04 -8.59 21.07
CA ASP A 24 -6.34 -8.23 22.45
C ASP A 24 -5.17 -7.50 23.11
N ALA A 25 -3.92 -7.90 22.83
CA ALA A 25 -2.73 -7.19 23.29
C ALA A 25 -2.61 -5.80 22.66
N VAL A 26 -2.94 -5.64 21.38
CA VAL A 26 -2.99 -4.31 20.73
C VAL A 26 -4.09 -3.46 21.36
N ALA A 27 -5.28 -4.01 21.56
CA ALA A 27 -6.40 -3.28 22.19
C ALA A 27 -6.09 -2.89 23.64
N LYS A 28 -5.42 -3.76 24.39
CA LYS A 28 -4.94 -3.44 25.73
C LYS A 28 -3.85 -2.38 25.71
N TYR A 29 -2.89 -2.45 24.78
CA TYR A 29 -1.88 -1.41 24.59
C TYR A 29 -2.50 -0.04 24.29
N ILE A 30 -3.54 0.03 23.45
CA ILE A 30 -4.28 1.28 23.19
C ILE A 30 -4.95 1.81 24.46
N LYS A 31 -5.63 0.96 25.24
CA LYS A 31 -6.39 1.34 26.44
C LYS A 31 -5.49 1.70 27.62
N ASP A 32 -4.53 0.85 27.95
CA ASP A 32 -3.67 0.96 29.13
C ASP A 32 -2.52 1.96 28.90
N GLY A 33 -1.99 2.01 27.67
CA GLY A 33 -0.90 2.90 27.30
C GLY A 33 -1.32 4.36 27.13
N HIS A 34 -2.62 4.67 27.25
CA HIS A 34 -3.19 5.98 26.94
C HIS A 34 -2.72 6.51 25.58
N ILE A 35 -2.70 5.63 24.58
CA ILE A 35 -2.20 5.95 23.25
C ILE A 35 -3.06 7.05 22.63
N SER A 36 -2.42 8.17 22.30
CA SER A 36 -3.08 9.34 21.69
C SER A 36 -2.66 9.57 20.24
N ASP A 37 -1.57 8.92 19.81
CA ASP A 37 -0.97 9.11 18.49
C ASP A 37 -0.88 7.81 17.69
N ILE A 38 -2.01 7.39 17.10
CA ILE A 38 -2.07 6.27 16.14
C ILE A 38 -1.97 6.84 14.72
N VAL A 39 -1.02 6.34 13.94
CA VAL A 39 -0.93 6.60 12.49
C VAL A 39 -1.58 5.46 11.72
N VAL A 40 -2.39 5.78 10.71
CA VAL A 40 -3.07 4.77 9.90
C VAL A 40 -2.68 4.91 8.43
N PHE A 41 -2.35 3.80 7.79
CA PHE A 41 -2.05 3.71 6.36
C PHE A 41 -3.12 2.87 5.67
N VAL A 42 -3.83 3.46 4.71
CA VAL A 42 -4.95 2.80 4.04
C VAL A 42 -4.83 2.81 2.52
N GLY A 43 -5.40 1.79 1.89
CA GLY A 43 -5.54 1.69 0.44
C GLY A 43 -6.90 1.13 0.02
N ALA A 44 -7.00 0.75 -1.26
CA ALA A 44 -8.30 0.49 -1.89
C ALA A 44 -9.10 -0.65 -1.24
N GLY A 45 -8.43 -1.58 -0.53
CA GLY A 45 -9.05 -2.68 0.17
C GLY A 45 -10.11 -2.25 1.18
N ILE A 46 -9.94 -1.08 1.84
CA ILE A 46 -10.93 -0.58 2.81
C ILE A 46 -12.24 -0.13 2.15
N SER A 47 -12.24 0.12 0.84
CA SER A 47 -13.38 0.62 0.04
C SER A 47 -14.07 -0.47 -0.78
N THR A 48 -13.53 -1.70 -0.80
CA THR A 48 -14.06 -2.80 -1.62
C THR A 48 -15.49 -3.20 -1.24
N SER A 49 -15.84 -3.18 0.05
CA SER A 49 -17.20 -3.48 0.53
C SER A 49 -18.21 -2.35 0.27
N ALA A 50 -17.75 -1.12 -0.01
CA ALA A 50 -18.58 -0.05 -0.59
C ALA A 50 -18.84 -0.26 -2.09
N GLY A 51 -18.37 -1.38 -2.64
CA GLY A 51 -18.47 -1.76 -4.05
C GLY A 51 -17.43 -1.10 -4.94
N ILE A 52 -16.53 -0.26 -4.40
CA ILE A 52 -15.47 0.38 -5.19
C ILE A 52 -14.45 -0.72 -5.50
N PRO A 53 -14.32 -1.16 -6.76
CA PRO A 53 -13.33 -2.17 -7.07
C PRO A 53 -11.95 -1.60 -6.74
N ASP A 54 -11.09 -2.43 -6.18
CA ASP A 54 -9.68 -2.06 -6.09
C ASP A 54 -9.08 -1.96 -7.49
N PHE A 55 -7.88 -1.41 -7.65
CA PHE A 55 -7.32 -1.26 -8.99
C PHE A 55 -6.86 -2.59 -9.60
N ARG A 56 -6.36 -3.52 -8.76
CA ARG A 56 -5.43 -4.57 -9.20
C ARG A 56 -5.95 -6.00 -9.09
N THR A 57 -7.04 -6.26 -8.36
CA THR A 57 -7.51 -7.65 -8.17
C THR A 57 -7.92 -8.28 -9.49
N PRO A 58 -7.33 -9.41 -9.91
CA PRO A 58 -7.71 -10.07 -11.14
C PRO A 58 -9.21 -10.43 -11.19
N GLY A 59 -9.86 -10.14 -12.31
CA GLY A 59 -11.28 -10.40 -12.59
C GLY A 59 -12.29 -9.50 -11.87
N LYS A 60 -11.88 -8.69 -10.89
CA LYS A 60 -12.76 -7.80 -10.11
C LYS A 60 -12.29 -6.35 -10.03
N GLY A 61 -11.01 -6.11 -10.24
CA GLY A 61 -10.40 -4.80 -10.12
C GLY A 61 -10.78 -3.87 -11.27
N LEU A 62 -10.61 -2.58 -11.05
CA LEU A 62 -10.95 -1.51 -11.98
C LEU A 62 -10.31 -1.74 -13.36
N TYR A 63 -9.06 -2.19 -13.41
CA TYR A 63 -8.38 -2.45 -14.68
C TYR A 63 -8.99 -3.62 -15.48
N ASP A 64 -9.48 -4.67 -14.81
CA ASP A 64 -10.06 -5.83 -15.51
C ASP A 64 -11.54 -5.63 -15.85
N THR A 65 -12.25 -4.87 -15.02
CA THR A 65 -13.70 -4.62 -15.17
C THR A 65 -13.99 -3.49 -16.14
N LEU A 66 -13.18 -2.43 -16.15
CA LEU A 66 -13.28 -1.35 -17.12
C LEU A 66 -12.57 -1.72 -18.40
N ARG A 67 -13.26 -2.46 -19.26
CA ARG A 67 -12.86 -2.62 -20.67
C ARG A 67 -13.13 -1.35 -21.46
N VAL A 68 -12.52 -0.23 -21.05
CA VAL A 68 -12.57 1.01 -21.83
C VAL A 68 -11.87 0.74 -23.16
N LYS A 69 -12.67 0.73 -24.23
CA LYS A 69 -12.18 0.42 -25.57
C LYS A 69 -11.21 1.53 -26.02
N GLY A 70 -10.10 1.14 -26.64
CA GLY A 70 -9.13 2.08 -27.21
C GLY A 70 -8.01 2.51 -26.26
N LEU A 71 -7.92 1.96 -25.05
CA LEU A 71 -6.75 2.16 -24.20
C LEU A 71 -5.57 1.29 -24.67
N PRO A 72 -4.33 1.82 -24.69
CA PRO A 72 -3.14 1.03 -24.99
C PRO A 72 -2.83 0.01 -23.88
N ARG A 73 -3.12 0.39 -22.63
CA ARG A 73 -3.10 -0.43 -21.41
C ARG A 73 -4.11 0.15 -20.41
N ASN A 74 -4.63 -0.67 -19.49
CA ASN A 74 -5.69 -0.23 -18.57
C ASN A 74 -5.25 0.92 -17.65
N GLU A 75 -3.96 0.97 -17.28
CA GLU A 75 -3.39 2.03 -16.45
C GLU A 75 -3.32 3.38 -17.16
N ALA A 76 -3.39 3.41 -18.50
CA ALA A 76 -3.27 4.63 -19.29
C ALA A 76 -4.37 5.65 -19.01
N ILE A 77 -5.54 5.22 -18.51
CA ILE A 77 -6.62 6.12 -18.11
C ILE A 77 -6.23 7.09 -16.99
N PHE A 78 -5.22 6.74 -16.19
CA PHE A 78 -4.65 7.58 -15.14
C PHE A 78 -3.23 8.06 -15.49
N ASP A 79 -2.83 8.06 -16.76
CA ASP A 79 -1.54 8.58 -17.22
C ASP A 79 -1.70 10.03 -17.73
N LEU A 80 -0.89 10.96 -17.23
CA LEU A 80 -1.03 12.38 -17.59
C LEU A 80 -0.76 12.62 -19.08
N ALA A 81 0.21 11.93 -19.67
CA ALA A 81 0.53 12.09 -21.08
C ALA A 81 -0.65 11.61 -21.94
N PHE A 82 -1.24 10.47 -21.58
CA PHE A 82 -2.44 9.97 -22.25
C PHE A 82 -3.63 10.92 -22.06
N PHE A 83 -3.86 11.47 -20.86
CA PHE A 83 -4.92 12.43 -20.60
C PHE A 83 -4.81 13.71 -21.44
N LYS A 84 -3.59 14.20 -21.64
CA LYS A 84 -3.32 15.36 -22.52
C LYS A 84 -3.67 15.08 -23.98
N GLU A 85 -3.52 13.84 -24.43
CA GLU A 85 -3.85 13.41 -25.79
C GLU A 85 -5.35 13.09 -25.95
N ASN A 86 -5.93 12.37 -25.00
CA ASN A 86 -7.30 11.88 -25.03
C ASN A 86 -7.90 11.79 -23.61
N PRO A 87 -8.59 12.85 -23.14
CA PRO A 87 -9.19 12.88 -21.80
C PRO A 87 -10.56 12.18 -21.70
N ASP A 88 -11.21 11.87 -22.83
CA ASP A 88 -12.57 11.31 -22.85
C ASP A 88 -12.70 9.99 -22.06
N PRO A 89 -11.76 9.02 -22.14
CA PRO A 89 -11.78 7.80 -21.33
C PRO A 89 -11.89 8.07 -19.83
N PHE A 90 -11.14 9.05 -19.32
CA PHE A 90 -11.18 9.39 -17.90
C PHE A 90 -12.55 9.96 -17.51
N TYR A 91 -13.10 10.89 -18.30
CA TYR A 91 -14.39 11.52 -17.98
C TYR A 91 -15.59 10.58 -18.14
N SER A 92 -15.50 9.57 -19.01
CA SER A 92 -16.49 8.48 -19.07
C SER A 92 -16.52 7.63 -17.79
N LEU A 93 -15.41 7.59 -17.05
CA LEU A 93 -15.30 6.90 -15.77
C LEU A 93 -15.56 7.81 -14.57
N ALA A 94 -15.19 9.09 -14.66
CA ALA A 94 -15.18 10.03 -13.54
C ALA A 94 -16.53 10.09 -12.81
N LYS A 95 -17.64 9.97 -13.54
CA LYS A 95 -18.99 9.92 -12.97
C LYS A 95 -19.19 8.79 -11.95
N THR A 96 -18.58 7.63 -12.20
CA THR A 96 -18.67 6.45 -11.30
C THR A 96 -17.76 6.58 -10.07
N LEU A 97 -16.74 7.45 -10.15
CA LEU A 97 -15.76 7.69 -9.10
C LEU A 97 -16.07 8.93 -8.27
N TYR A 98 -16.97 9.80 -8.73
CA TYR A 98 -17.27 11.06 -8.08
C TYR A 98 -17.86 10.85 -6.67
N PRO A 99 -17.48 11.67 -5.67
CA PRO A 99 -17.98 11.56 -4.30
C PRO A 99 -19.52 11.61 -4.21
N GLY A 100 -20.07 10.99 -3.18
CA GLY A 100 -21.51 10.94 -2.94
C GLY A 100 -22.26 9.79 -3.65
N SER A 101 -21.53 8.94 -4.37
CA SER A 101 -22.11 7.78 -5.06
C SER A 101 -22.23 6.53 -4.19
N ARG A 102 -21.50 6.42 -3.07
CA ARG A 102 -21.35 5.15 -2.33
C ARG A 102 -21.19 5.35 -0.84
N ARG A 103 -21.89 4.55 -0.03
CA ARG A 103 -21.81 4.65 1.44
C ARG A 103 -20.40 4.24 1.92
N PRO A 104 -19.79 5.00 2.86
CA PRO A 104 -18.55 4.58 3.52
C PRO A 104 -18.69 3.23 4.23
N THR A 105 -17.59 2.50 4.33
CA THR A 105 -17.56 1.19 5.02
C THR A 105 -17.46 1.36 6.53
N ILE A 106 -17.65 0.28 7.29
CA ILE A 106 -17.43 0.30 8.74
C ILE A 106 -15.95 0.60 9.07
N THR A 107 -15.02 0.17 8.22
CA THR A 107 -13.59 0.54 8.32
C THR A 107 -13.38 2.05 8.29
N HIS A 108 -14.08 2.78 7.40
CA HIS A 108 -14.01 4.25 7.36
C HIS A 108 -14.58 4.88 8.63
N SER A 109 -15.69 4.34 9.14
CA SER A 109 -16.31 4.81 10.38
C SER A 109 -15.40 4.56 11.60
N PHE A 110 -14.59 3.50 11.57
CA PHE A 110 -13.59 3.25 12.61
C PHE A 110 -12.46 4.30 12.61
N LEU A 111 -12.04 4.80 11.44
CA LEU A 111 -11.10 5.92 11.38
C LEU A 111 -11.67 7.16 12.06
N HIS A 112 -12.95 7.46 11.80
CA HIS A 112 -13.64 8.55 12.47
C HIS A 112 -13.78 8.29 13.99
N LEU A 113 -14.06 7.06 14.40
CA LEU A 113 -14.11 6.70 15.81
C LEU A 113 -12.77 6.87 16.52
N LEU A 114 -11.65 6.48 15.91
CA LEU A 114 -10.30 6.74 16.44
C LEU A 114 -10.06 8.23 16.68
N HIS A 115 -10.56 9.08 15.77
CA HIS A 115 -10.52 10.52 15.96
C HIS A 115 -11.37 11.00 17.13
N LEU A 116 -12.63 10.54 17.23
CA LEU A 116 -13.54 10.91 18.33
C LEU A 116 -13.02 10.44 19.70
N LYS A 117 -12.29 9.33 19.74
CA LYS A 117 -11.61 8.83 20.95
C LYS A 117 -10.33 9.59 21.30
N GLY A 118 -9.88 10.51 20.44
CA GLY A 118 -8.64 11.28 20.66
C GLY A 118 -7.36 10.48 20.46
N CYS A 119 -7.43 9.32 19.78
CA CYS A 119 -6.29 8.42 19.57
C CYS A 119 -5.64 8.56 18.18
N LEU A 120 -6.26 9.29 17.26
CA LEU A 120 -5.79 9.39 15.88
C LEU A 120 -4.81 10.57 15.69
N LEU A 121 -3.57 10.25 15.32
CA LEU A 121 -2.59 11.23 14.85
C LEU A 121 -2.95 11.70 13.43
N LYS A 122 -2.90 10.77 12.47
CA LYS A 122 -3.13 11.03 11.04
C LYS A 122 -3.46 9.75 10.27
N VAL A 123 -4.26 9.88 9.21
CA VAL A 123 -4.49 8.85 8.20
C VAL A 123 -3.77 9.24 6.91
N PHE A 124 -2.92 8.35 6.42
CA PHE A 124 -2.35 8.39 5.08
C PHE A 124 -3.18 7.49 4.18
N SER A 125 -3.83 8.06 3.17
CA SER A 125 -4.67 7.32 2.23
C SER A 125 -4.09 7.32 0.82
N GLN A 126 -4.08 6.15 0.19
CA GLN A 126 -3.85 5.99 -1.25
C GLN A 126 -5.14 6.17 -2.06
N ASN A 127 -6.30 6.22 -1.40
CA ASN A 127 -7.59 6.28 -2.06
C ASN A 127 -7.90 7.71 -2.50
N ILE A 128 -8.71 7.78 -3.55
CA ILE A 128 -9.19 9.04 -4.13
C ILE A 128 -10.71 9.23 -3.92
N ASP A 129 -11.39 8.19 -3.42
CA ASP A 129 -12.85 8.12 -3.30
C ASP A 129 -13.46 9.06 -2.25
N SER A 130 -12.63 9.59 -1.34
CA SER A 130 -13.02 10.54 -0.28
C SER A 130 -14.01 9.97 0.76
N LEU A 131 -14.16 8.63 0.82
CA LEU A 131 -15.08 7.98 1.77
C LEU A 131 -14.68 8.18 3.23
N GLU A 132 -13.41 8.50 3.52
CA GLU A 132 -12.98 8.82 4.88
C GLU A 132 -13.65 10.10 5.40
N GLN A 133 -13.77 11.11 4.54
CA GLN A 133 -14.46 12.36 4.88
C GLN A 133 -15.98 12.19 4.91
N GLU A 134 -16.53 11.42 3.98
CA GLU A 134 -17.97 11.08 4.02
C GLU A 134 -18.34 10.32 5.30
N ALA A 135 -17.41 9.56 5.89
CA ALA A 135 -17.58 8.92 7.20
C ALA A 135 -17.47 9.90 8.40
N GLY A 136 -17.17 11.17 8.15
CA GLY A 136 -17.08 12.22 9.17
C GLY A 136 -15.66 12.55 9.63
N LEU A 137 -14.63 11.94 9.06
CA LEU A 137 -13.25 12.22 9.45
C LEU A 137 -12.83 13.64 8.98
N PRO A 138 -12.33 14.52 9.87
CA PRO A 138 -11.95 15.89 9.48
C PRO A 138 -10.78 15.92 8.48
N ARG A 139 -10.78 16.92 7.59
CA ARG A 139 -9.76 17.08 6.53
C ARG A 139 -8.34 17.17 7.09
N GLU A 140 -8.16 17.81 8.23
CA GLU A 140 -6.87 17.98 8.91
C GLU A 140 -6.31 16.67 9.46
N LYS A 141 -7.13 15.61 9.57
CA LYS A 141 -6.67 14.26 9.95
C LYS A 141 -6.26 13.41 8.75
N MET A 142 -6.41 13.91 7.53
CA MET A 142 -6.09 13.21 6.30
C MET A 142 -4.81 13.73 5.65
N ILE A 143 -4.04 12.81 5.07
CA ILE A 143 -3.01 13.07 4.06
C ILE A 143 -3.32 12.17 2.87
N TYR A 144 -3.67 12.78 1.73
CA TYR A 144 -3.99 12.05 0.51
C TYR A 144 -2.75 11.91 -0.37
N ALA A 145 -2.17 10.72 -0.39
CA ALA A 145 -0.94 10.45 -1.14
C ALA A 145 -1.14 10.59 -2.65
N HIS A 146 -2.32 10.18 -3.14
CA HIS A 146 -2.68 10.24 -4.56
C HIS A 146 -3.71 11.32 -4.86
N GLY A 147 -3.85 12.31 -3.97
CA GLY A 147 -4.86 13.35 -4.11
C GLY A 147 -6.29 12.82 -3.92
N ASN A 148 -7.28 13.58 -4.32
CA ASN A 148 -8.70 13.22 -4.20
C ASN A 148 -9.59 14.03 -5.15
N PHE A 149 -10.89 13.75 -5.16
CA PHE A 149 -11.88 14.44 -5.99
C PHE A 149 -12.47 15.71 -5.33
N LEU A 150 -11.90 16.20 -4.23
CA LEU A 150 -12.48 17.34 -3.49
C LEU A 150 -12.25 18.69 -4.17
N THR A 151 -11.16 18.83 -4.92
CA THR A 151 -10.80 20.05 -5.64
C THR A 151 -10.32 19.70 -7.05
N GLN A 152 -10.29 20.69 -7.95
CA GLN A 152 -9.88 20.50 -9.33
C GLN A 152 -9.13 21.72 -9.87
N ARG A 153 -8.15 21.47 -10.73
CA ARG A 153 -7.27 22.50 -11.31
C ARG A 153 -6.98 22.25 -12.77
N CYS A 154 -6.67 23.33 -13.48
CA CYS A 154 -6.13 23.25 -14.83
C CYS A 154 -4.77 22.55 -14.84
N ILE A 155 -4.56 21.63 -15.80
CA ILE A 155 -3.30 20.86 -15.90
C ILE A 155 -2.09 21.68 -16.39
N GLU A 156 -2.31 22.89 -16.90
CA GLU A 156 -1.25 23.76 -17.43
C GLU A 156 -0.99 24.95 -16.50
N CYS A 157 -2.03 25.73 -16.15
CA CYS A 157 -1.88 26.96 -15.37
C CYS A 157 -2.21 26.81 -13.88
N PHE A 158 -2.62 25.60 -13.44
CA PHE A 158 -2.98 25.29 -12.05
C PHE A 158 -4.07 26.16 -11.42
N THR A 159 -4.78 26.95 -12.22
CA THR A 159 -5.94 27.73 -11.75
C THR A 159 -7.03 26.77 -11.30
N GLU A 160 -7.58 27.03 -10.11
CA GLU A 160 -8.72 26.29 -9.56
C GLU A 160 -9.94 26.40 -10.47
N TYR A 161 -10.68 25.30 -10.56
CA TYR A 161 -11.90 25.22 -11.33
C TYR A 161 -13.09 25.05 -10.39
N PRO A 162 -14.22 25.75 -10.59
CA PRO A 162 -15.34 25.69 -9.65
C PRO A 162 -15.96 24.29 -9.51
N ASP A 163 -16.35 23.90 -8.28
CA ASP A 163 -16.91 22.58 -7.95
C ASP A 163 -18.24 22.31 -8.66
N ASP A 164 -19.10 23.32 -8.74
CA ASP A 164 -20.41 23.24 -9.39
C ASP A 164 -20.29 23.04 -10.89
N GLU A 165 -19.37 23.77 -11.55
CA GLU A 165 -19.05 23.56 -12.96
C GLU A 165 -18.44 22.16 -13.20
N MET A 166 -17.51 21.72 -12.34
CA MET A 166 -16.89 20.39 -12.48
C MET A 166 -17.94 19.29 -12.38
N ARG A 167 -18.82 19.37 -11.38
CA ARG A 167 -19.89 18.40 -11.16
C ARG A 167 -20.85 18.36 -12.36
N GLU A 168 -21.22 19.52 -12.92
CA GLU A 168 -22.07 19.57 -14.11
C GLU A 168 -21.40 18.86 -15.30
N LYS A 169 -20.11 19.12 -15.52
CA LYS A 169 -19.33 18.49 -16.61
C LYS A 169 -19.19 16.99 -16.43
N VAL A 170 -18.87 16.52 -15.22
CA VAL A 170 -18.75 15.09 -14.90
C VAL A 170 -20.09 14.38 -15.08
N GLU A 171 -21.21 14.98 -14.64
CA GLU A 171 -22.54 14.38 -14.80
C GLU A 171 -22.93 14.19 -16.27
N LYS A 172 -22.52 15.12 -17.12
CA LYS A 172 -22.72 15.11 -18.58
C LYS A 172 -21.65 14.34 -19.35
N GLU A 173 -20.63 13.79 -18.67
CA GLU A 173 -19.46 13.15 -19.28
C GLU A 173 -18.71 14.07 -20.27
N GLU A 174 -18.72 15.38 -20.00
CA GLU A 174 -18.03 16.39 -20.80
C GLU A 174 -16.65 16.72 -20.22
N VAL A 175 -15.67 16.91 -21.09
CA VAL A 175 -14.31 17.31 -20.70
C VAL A 175 -14.27 18.81 -20.34
N PRO A 176 -13.98 19.19 -19.07
CA PRO A 176 -13.92 20.57 -18.67
C PRO A 176 -12.66 21.26 -19.21
N ARG A 177 -12.80 22.56 -19.52
CA ARG A 177 -11.71 23.41 -20.01
C ARG A 177 -11.52 24.61 -19.09
N CYS A 178 -10.27 25.01 -18.94
CA CYS A 178 -9.88 26.12 -18.08
C CYS A 178 -10.38 27.45 -18.64
N ASN A 179 -11.04 28.23 -17.79
CA ASN A 179 -11.55 29.57 -18.13
C ASN A 179 -10.44 30.59 -18.48
N SER A 180 -9.18 30.34 -18.06
CA SER A 180 -8.04 31.25 -18.27
C SER A 180 -7.19 30.91 -19.49
N CYS A 181 -6.94 29.62 -19.76
CA CYS A 181 -6.00 29.17 -20.81
C CYS A 181 -6.55 28.10 -21.75
N ASN A 182 -7.81 27.69 -21.58
CA ASN A 182 -8.53 26.71 -22.41
C ASN A 182 -7.93 25.28 -22.44
N ALA A 183 -6.88 25.01 -21.66
CA ALA A 183 -6.36 23.67 -21.44
C ALA A 183 -7.34 22.82 -20.61
N PHE A 184 -7.13 21.50 -20.60
CA PHE A 184 -7.98 20.59 -19.82
C PHE A 184 -7.85 20.86 -18.32
N VAL A 185 -8.94 20.59 -17.61
CA VAL A 185 -9.00 20.59 -16.15
C VAL A 185 -9.15 19.15 -15.71
N LYS A 186 -8.64 18.81 -14.53
CA LYS A 186 -8.93 17.53 -13.87
C LYS A 186 -9.11 17.71 -12.37
N PRO A 187 -9.78 16.76 -11.68
CA PRO A 187 -9.71 16.65 -10.23
C PRO A 187 -8.26 16.54 -9.75
N ASP A 188 -7.99 16.98 -8.53
CA ASP A 188 -6.67 16.96 -7.90
C ASP A 188 -6.28 15.57 -7.41
N ILE A 189 -6.49 14.58 -8.27
CA ILE A 189 -5.96 13.22 -8.16
C ILE A 189 -4.64 13.14 -8.93
N VAL A 190 -3.70 12.36 -8.41
CA VAL A 190 -2.36 12.20 -8.99
C VAL A 190 -2.39 11.17 -10.09
N PHE A 191 -2.09 11.58 -11.31
CA PHE A 191 -1.89 10.69 -12.46
C PHE A 191 -0.45 10.16 -12.49
N PHE A 192 -0.23 9.03 -13.14
CA PHE A 192 1.11 8.57 -13.48
C PHE A 192 1.83 9.64 -14.30
N GLY A 193 3.06 9.96 -13.86
CA GLY A 193 3.86 11.05 -14.42
C GLY A 193 3.67 12.41 -13.73
N GLU A 194 2.74 12.54 -12.79
CA GLU A 194 2.63 13.72 -11.93
C GLU A 194 3.48 13.61 -10.66
N LYS A 195 3.80 14.79 -10.10
CA LYS A 195 4.39 14.88 -8.77
C LYS A 195 3.30 14.59 -7.72
N LEU A 196 3.70 13.95 -6.62
CA LEU A 196 2.83 13.78 -5.46
C LEU A 196 2.53 15.13 -4.80
N PRO A 197 1.44 15.24 -4.04
CA PRO A 197 1.09 16.47 -3.35
C PRO A 197 2.18 16.87 -2.36
N MET A 198 2.52 18.16 -2.29
CA MET A 198 3.52 18.66 -1.34
C MET A 198 3.13 18.33 0.10
N GLU A 199 1.84 18.42 0.45
CA GLU A 199 1.34 18.01 1.76
C GLU A 199 1.71 16.57 2.12
N PHE A 200 1.70 15.64 1.16
CA PHE A 200 2.13 14.28 1.40
C PHE A 200 3.65 14.20 1.63
N LEU A 201 4.43 14.85 0.76
CA LEU A 201 5.90 14.85 0.86
C LEU A 201 6.39 15.47 2.17
N ASP A 202 5.81 16.60 2.57
CA ASP A 202 6.16 17.33 3.80
C ASP A 202 5.81 16.56 5.07
N ASN A 203 4.92 15.56 4.98
CA ASN A 203 4.44 14.78 6.12
C ASN A 203 4.91 13.32 6.12
N MET A 204 5.78 12.88 5.20
CA MET A 204 6.22 11.47 5.14
C MET A 204 6.79 10.95 6.47
N TYR A 205 7.50 11.78 7.22
CA TYR A 205 8.08 11.42 8.53
C TYR A 205 7.13 11.62 9.72
N LEU A 206 5.90 12.12 9.52
CA LEU A 206 4.96 12.38 10.61
C LEU A 206 4.65 11.10 11.41
N GLY A 207 4.62 9.96 10.74
CA GLY A 207 4.38 8.65 11.35
C GLY A 207 5.43 8.26 12.41
N HIS A 208 6.64 8.83 12.38
CA HIS A 208 7.69 8.54 13.38
C HIS A 208 7.35 9.05 14.78
N ARG A 209 6.35 9.95 14.89
CA ARG A 209 5.85 10.45 16.18
C ARG A 209 4.75 9.56 16.77
N ALA A 210 4.24 8.60 16.00
CA ALA A 210 3.19 7.70 16.45
C ALA A 210 3.71 6.71 17.49
N GLN A 211 2.77 6.11 18.21
CA GLN A 211 3.05 5.05 19.18
C GLN A 211 2.57 3.68 18.69
N LEU A 212 1.77 3.67 17.63
CA LEU A 212 1.21 2.49 16.97
C LEU A 212 0.90 2.86 15.51
N ALA A 213 1.23 1.96 14.58
CA ALA A 213 0.76 2.03 13.21
C ALA A 213 -0.31 0.98 12.92
N ILE A 214 -1.37 1.37 12.21
CA ILE A 214 -2.37 0.44 11.68
C ILE A 214 -2.34 0.53 10.16
N VAL A 215 -2.08 -0.59 9.49
CA VAL A 215 -2.03 -0.71 8.03
C VAL A 215 -3.24 -1.52 7.57
N MET A 216 -4.07 -0.98 6.67
CA MET A 216 -5.30 -1.64 6.25
C MET A 216 -5.53 -1.57 4.74
N GLY A 217 -5.93 -2.70 4.15
CA GLY A 217 -6.47 -2.72 2.79
C GLY A 217 -5.52 -2.19 1.71
N THR A 218 -4.21 -2.36 1.85
CA THR A 218 -3.22 -1.92 0.86
C THR A 218 -2.29 -3.06 0.47
N SER A 219 -1.80 -3.05 -0.79
CA SER A 219 -0.78 -3.99 -1.25
C SER A 219 0.65 -3.52 -0.93
N LEU A 220 0.84 -2.27 -0.52
CA LEU A 220 2.15 -1.63 -0.34
C LEU A 220 3.10 -1.82 -1.54
N GLN A 221 2.60 -1.69 -2.77
CA GLN A 221 3.40 -1.83 -3.99
C GLN A 221 3.79 -0.51 -4.65
N VAL A 222 3.13 0.59 -4.29
CA VAL A 222 3.33 1.90 -4.93
C VAL A 222 4.19 2.77 -4.03
N GLN A 223 5.40 3.06 -4.50
CA GLN A 223 6.30 4.00 -3.84
C GLN A 223 5.89 5.45 -4.13
N PRO A 224 6.18 6.38 -3.21
CA PRO A 224 6.86 6.23 -1.92
C PRO A 224 5.94 5.78 -0.76
N PHE A 225 4.63 5.64 -0.99
CA PHE A 225 3.69 5.28 0.08
C PHE A 225 4.04 3.93 0.74
N ALA A 226 4.47 2.97 -0.07
CA ALA A 226 4.83 1.63 0.38
C ALA A 226 5.95 1.60 1.42
N SER A 227 6.88 2.58 1.39
CA SER A 227 7.98 2.63 2.37
C SER A 227 7.57 3.24 3.70
N LEU A 228 6.47 4.02 3.77
CA LEU A 228 6.09 4.71 5.00
C LEU A 228 5.94 3.77 6.20
N PRO A 229 5.24 2.62 6.12
CA PRO A 229 5.16 1.71 7.25
C PRO A 229 6.48 0.98 7.58
N GLN A 230 7.40 0.90 6.61
CA GLN A 230 8.70 0.24 6.75
C GLN A 230 9.74 1.15 7.40
N GLU A 231 9.65 2.45 7.17
CA GLU A 231 10.60 3.44 7.69
C GLU A 231 10.30 3.84 9.15
N LEU A 232 9.17 3.40 9.70
CA LEU A 232 8.79 3.64 11.09
C LEU A 232 9.83 3.04 12.06
N PRO A 233 9.99 3.63 13.26
CA PRO A 233 10.93 3.13 14.27
C PRO A 233 10.78 1.63 14.52
N GLU A 234 11.91 0.91 14.64
CA GLU A 234 11.94 -0.56 14.68
C GLU A 234 11.08 -1.14 15.80
N GLY A 235 11.15 -0.55 17.00
CA GLY A 235 10.37 -1.00 18.16
C GLY A 235 8.90 -0.55 18.16
N MET A 236 8.44 0.22 17.17
CA MET A 236 7.05 0.68 17.17
C MET A 236 6.11 -0.45 16.73
N PRO A 237 5.08 -0.81 17.53
CA PRO A 237 4.13 -1.84 17.14
C PRO A 237 3.39 -1.50 15.85
N ARG A 238 3.13 -2.51 15.01
CA ARG A 238 2.37 -2.35 13.76
C ARG A 238 1.30 -3.43 13.66
N LEU A 239 0.06 -3.01 13.40
CA LEU A 239 -1.06 -3.91 13.14
C LEU A 239 -1.40 -3.90 11.64
N LEU A 240 -1.37 -5.06 10.99
CA LEU A 240 -1.91 -5.25 9.64
C LEU A 240 -3.32 -5.83 9.70
N ILE A 241 -4.30 -5.18 9.06
CA ILE A 241 -5.63 -5.75 8.79
C ILE A 241 -5.84 -5.81 7.28
N ASN A 242 -5.60 -6.98 6.67
CA ASN A 242 -5.59 -7.11 5.22
C ASN A 242 -5.84 -8.55 4.77
N MET A 243 -6.25 -8.75 3.51
CA MET A 243 -6.50 -10.10 2.98
C MET A 243 -5.25 -10.99 2.98
N PHE A 244 -4.07 -10.39 2.77
CA PHE A 244 -2.79 -11.08 2.70
C PHE A 244 -1.70 -10.24 3.39
N GLN A 245 -0.62 -10.90 3.78
CA GLN A 245 0.58 -10.22 4.27
C GLN A 245 1.20 -9.35 3.16
N VAL A 246 1.68 -8.16 3.52
CA VAL A 246 2.24 -7.18 2.57
C VAL A 246 3.45 -6.47 3.16
N GLY A 247 4.36 -6.01 2.30
CA GLY A 247 5.59 -5.35 2.74
C GLY A 247 6.46 -6.26 3.61
N ASP A 248 7.04 -5.69 4.66
CA ASP A 248 7.81 -6.37 5.71
C ASP A 248 6.96 -6.63 6.97
N LEU A 249 5.64 -6.42 6.93
CA LEU A 249 4.79 -6.58 8.11
C LEU A 249 4.73 -8.06 8.51
N GLY A 250 5.01 -8.33 9.78
CA GLY A 250 5.12 -9.67 10.35
C GLY A 250 6.56 -10.12 10.58
N THR A 251 7.53 -9.25 10.28
CA THR A 251 8.97 -9.55 10.45
C THR A 251 9.54 -8.95 11.73
N ARG A 252 8.85 -7.96 12.33
CA ARG A 252 9.27 -7.32 13.60
C ARG A 252 8.65 -8.00 14.82
N ALA A 253 9.29 -7.79 15.97
CA ALA A 253 8.88 -8.41 17.23
C ALA A 253 7.42 -8.09 17.61
N ASP A 254 6.97 -6.86 17.35
CA ASP A 254 5.65 -6.34 17.74
C ASP A 254 4.68 -6.16 16.56
N ASP A 255 4.97 -6.81 15.42
CA ASP A 255 4.02 -6.87 14.32
C ASP A 255 2.87 -7.85 14.65
N VAL A 256 1.64 -7.41 14.44
CA VAL A 256 0.43 -8.23 14.57
C VAL A 256 -0.27 -8.29 13.23
N LEU A 257 -0.55 -9.50 12.74
CA LEU A 257 -1.22 -9.72 11.46
C LEU A 257 -2.63 -10.26 11.69
N LEU A 258 -3.63 -9.52 11.22
CA LEU A 258 -5.02 -9.94 11.17
C LEU A 258 -5.42 -10.13 9.70
N LEU A 259 -5.31 -11.38 9.24
CA LEU A 259 -5.57 -11.72 7.85
C LEU A 259 -7.06 -11.98 7.61
N GLY A 260 -7.67 -11.22 6.71
CA GLY A 260 -9.09 -11.26 6.42
C GLY A 260 -9.61 -9.97 5.82
N THR A 261 -10.94 -9.79 5.82
CA THR A 261 -11.54 -8.55 5.35
C THR A 261 -11.26 -7.41 6.34
N CYS A 262 -11.10 -6.18 5.84
CA CYS A 262 -10.87 -5.02 6.69
C CYS A 262 -12.05 -4.79 7.66
N ASP A 263 -13.28 -4.95 7.17
CA ASP A 263 -14.48 -4.72 7.97
C ASP A 263 -14.61 -5.71 9.13
N ASP A 264 -14.34 -7.00 8.91
CA ASP A 264 -14.38 -8.00 9.98
C ASP A 264 -13.23 -7.81 10.96
N GLY A 265 -12.03 -7.48 10.47
CA GLY A 265 -10.89 -7.23 11.33
C GLY A 265 -11.07 -5.99 12.20
N VAL A 266 -11.66 -4.92 11.65
CA VAL A 266 -12.03 -3.72 12.39
C VAL A 266 -13.10 -4.01 13.44
N ARG A 267 -14.12 -4.83 13.14
CA ARG A 267 -15.11 -5.27 14.14
C ARG A 267 -14.46 -6.04 15.28
N GLN A 268 -13.53 -6.95 14.96
CA GLN A 268 -12.79 -7.68 15.98
C GLN A 268 -11.98 -6.73 16.87
N LEU A 269 -11.27 -5.76 16.28
CA LEU A 269 -10.48 -4.79 17.04
C LEU A 269 -11.37 -3.91 17.91
N ALA A 270 -12.49 -3.42 17.35
CA ALA A 270 -13.48 -2.64 18.09
C ALA A 270 -14.10 -3.45 19.23
N SER A 271 -14.32 -4.76 19.05
CA SER A 271 -14.78 -5.65 20.11
C SER A 271 -13.76 -5.75 21.25
N SER A 272 -12.48 -5.97 20.95
CA SER A 272 -11.40 -6.02 21.95
C SER A 272 -11.20 -4.67 22.67
N LEU A 273 -11.47 -3.55 21.99
CA LEU A 273 -11.48 -2.21 22.56
C LEU A 273 -12.74 -1.90 23.39
N GLY A 274 -13.82 -2.67 23.24
CA GLY A 274 -15.13 -2.38 23.82
C GLY A 274 -15.89 -1.25 23.12
N TRP A 275 -15.59 -1.00 21.84
CA TRP A 275 -16.14 0.09 21.03
C TRP A 275 -17.08 -0.41 19.90
N LEU A 276 -17.38 -1.71 19.85
CA LEU A 276 -18.14 -2.30 18.73
C LEU A 276 -19.54 -1.68 18.55
N GLU A 277 -20.30 -1.50 19.63
CA GLU A 277 -21.64 -0.92 19.57
C GLU A 277 -21.61 0.54 19.06
N GLU A 278 -20.70 1.35 19.60
CA GLU A 278 -20.50 2.73 19.18
C GLU A 278 -20.05 2.84 17.73
N LEU A 279 -19.20 1.92 17.27
CA LEU A 279 -18.78 1.84 15.88
C LEU A 279 -19.94 1.52 14.93
N GLU A 280 -20.77 0.54 15.28
CA GLU A 280 -21.95 0.18 14.49
C GLU A 280 -22.98 1.33 14.45
N GLU A 281 -23.19 2.02 15.59
CA GLU A 281 -24.03 3.22 15.64
C GLU A 281 -23.48 4.37 14.78
N LEU A 282 -22.16 4.59 14.83
CA LEU A 282 -21.51 5.62 14.03
C LEU A 282 -21.61 5.30 12.53
N TRP A 283 -21.36 4.03 12.16
CA TRP A 283 -21.51 3.59 10.78
C TRP A 283 -22.96 3.65 10.30
N ALA A 284 -23.95 3.34 11.15
CA ALA A 284 -25.37 3.46 10.82
C ALA A 284 -25.78 4.89 10.42
N LYS A 285 -25.17 5.92 11.03
CA LYS A 285 -25.42 7.33 10.69
C LYS A 285 -24.95 7.71 9.27
N THR A 286 -24.10 6.90 8.65
CA THR A 286 -23.66 7.11 7.26
C THR A 286 -24.65 6.58 6.21
N ALA A 287 -25.71 5.86 6.63
CA ALA A 287 -26.71 5.32 5.72
C ALA A 287 -27.46 6.43 4.97
N ARG A 288 -27.55 6.32 3.65
CA ARG A 288 -28.34 7.25 2.82
C ARG A 288 -29.81 6.82 2.82
N GLY A 289 -30.73 7.76 2.59
CA GLY A 289 -32.16 7.46 2.44
C GLY A 289 -32.43 6.54 1.25
N GLY A 290 -32.41 5.23 1.48
CA GLY A 290 -32.44 4.17 0.47
C GLY A 290 -31.69 2.90 0.90
N ASP A 291 -30.74 3.03 1.84
CA ASP A 291 -29.95 1.92 2.41
C ASP A 291 -30.66 1.17 3.55
N VAL A 292 -31.94 1.46 3.82
CA VAL A 292 -32.72 0.72 4.82
C VAL A 292 -33.21 -0.59 4.20
N THR A 293 -32.27 -1.51 3.98
CA THR A 293 -32.58 -2.89 4.33
C THR A 293 -32.24 -3.01 5.81
N THR A 294 -33.20 -3.48 6.61
CA THR A 294 -32.98 -3.85 7.99
C THR A 294 -31.94 -4.98 8.03
N ALA A 295 -30.66 -4.64 7.98
CA ALA A 295 -29.60 -5.53 8.37
C ALA A 295 -29.72 -5.66 9.89
N GLN A 296 -30.39 -6.72 10.34
CA GLN A 296 -30.10 -7.21 11.68
C GLN A 296 -28.58 -7.38 11.78
N PRO A 297 -27.95 -7.00 12.90
CA PRO A 297 -26.54 -7.32 13.11
C PRO A 297 -26.38 -8.83 12.84
N PRO A 298 -25.41 -9.24 12.00
CA PRO A 298 -25.19 -10.66 11.76
C PRO A 298 -24.96 -11.31 13.14
N PRO A 299 -25.61 -12.45 13.41
CA PRO A 299 -25.46 -13.11 14.70
C PRO A 299 -23.98 -13.37 14.95
N ILE A 300 -23.52 -13.01 16.16
CA ILE A 300 -22.17 -13.33 16.64
C ILE A 300 -21.92 -14.82 16.34
N PRO A 301 -20.86 -15.18 15.58
CA PRO A 301 -20.57 -16.56 15.29
C PRO A 301 -20.34 -17.30 16.61
N LYS A 302 -21.22 -18.26 16.93
CA LYS A 302 -20.90 -19.25 17.96
C LYS A 302 -19.65 -20.01 17.50
N PRO A 303 -18.76 -20.42 18.42
CA PRO A 303 -17.62 -21.25 18.05
C PRO A 303 -18.13 -22.55 17.41
N THR A 304 -18.06 -22.62 16.08
CA THR A 304 -18.41 -23.81 15.32
C THR A 304 -17.25 -24.78 15.40
N GLN A 305 -17.56 -26.01 15.81
CA GLN A 305 -16.65 -27.14 15.69
C GLN A 305 -16.09 -27.24 14.26
N PRO A 306 -14.84 -27.72 14.10
CA PRO A 306 -14.23 -27.84 12.78
C PRO A 306 -15.13 -28.68 11.84
N PRO A 307 -15.24 -28.31 10.55
CA PRO A 307 -16.05 -29.06 9.60
C PRO A 307 -15.57 -30.51 9.51
N LYS A 308 -16.50 -31.46 9.60
CA LYS A 308 -16.23 -32.84 9.18
C LYS A 308 -15.89 -32.84 7.69
N GLU A 309 -14.77 -33.48 7.36
CA GLU A 309 -14.36 -33.73 5.97
C GLU A 309 -15.49 -34.43 5.20
N PRO A 310 -15.83 -33.97 3.98
CA PRO A 310 -16.74 -34.70 3.12
C PRO A 310 -16.04 -35.96 2.56
N GLU A 311 -16.72 -37.10 2.63
CA GLU A 311 -16.27 -38.32 1.98
C GLU A 311 -16.12 -38.10 0.46
N PRO A 312 -15.04 -38.62 -0.18
CA PRO A 312 -14.79 -38.38 -1.58
C PRO A 312 -15.76 -39.18 -2.47
N PRO A 313 -16.35 -38.56 -3.52
CA PRO A 313 -17.04 -39.31 -4.56
C PRO A 313 -16.04 -40.04 -5.48
N ALA A 314 -16.45 -41.22 -5.94
CA ALA A 314 -15.66 -42.13 -6.75
C ALA A 314 -15.19 -41.54 -8.10
N GLU A 315 -13.87 -41.66 -8.33
CA GLU A 315 -13.08 -41.72 -9.57
C GLU A 315 -13.57 -41.03 -10.86
N ASN A 316 -12.78 -40.07 -11.34
CA ASN A 316 -12.16 -40.13 -12.67
C ASN A 316 -10.86 -39.31 -12.71
N ILE A 317 -9.80 -39.92 -13.24
CA ILE A 317 -8.41 -39.48 -13.21
C ILE A 317 -8.20 -38.37 -14.26
N ASP A 318 -7.94 -37.15 -13.81
CA ASP A 318 -7.18 -36.16 -14.58
C ASP A 318 -6.16 -35.52 -13.63
N SER A 319 -4.88 -35.66 -13.96
CA SER A 319 -3.80 -35.80 -12.96
C SER A 319 -3.49 -34.51 -12.18
N ALA A 320 -3.01 -34.68 -10.94
CA ALA A 320 -2.48 -33.60 -10.10
C ALA A 320 -1.44 -32.72 -10.83
N ASP A 321 -0.75 -33.27 -11.83
CA ASP A 321 0.19 -32.56 -12.69
C ASP A 321 -0.48 -31.45 -13.52
N ALA A 322 -1.74 -31.60 -13.92
CA ALA A 322 -2.45 -30.58 -14.69
C ALA A 322 -2.72 -29.34 -13.83
N ARG A 323 -3.10 -29.55 -12.56
CA ARG A 323 -3.34 -28.48 -11.59
C ARG A 323 -2.05 -27.79 -11.17
N GLU A 324 -0.99 -28.57 -10.91
CA GLU A 324 0.32 -28.03 -10.59
C GLU A 324 0.94 -27.24 -11.77
N ASN A 325 0.77 -27.73 -13.00
CA ASN A 325 1.23 -27.01 -14.19
C ASN A 325 0.41 -25.74 -14.50
N ALA A 326 -0.85 -25.66 -14.06
CA ALA A 326 -1.65 -24.44 -14.15
C ALA A 326 -1.15 -23.40 -13.14
N LEU A 327 -0.95 -23.80 -11.87
CA LEU A 327 -0.38 -22.96 -10.82
C LEU A 327 1.02 -22.44 -11.18
N ARG A 328 1.91 -23.29 -11.71
CA ARG A 328 3.25 -22.88 -12.14
C ARG A 328 3.22 -21.87 -13.29
N ARG A 329 2.29 -22.02 -14.24
CA ARG A 329 2.10 -21.05 -15.34
C ARG A 329 1.60 -19.70 -14.83
N GLU A 330 0.74 -19.71 -13.82
CA GLU A 330 0.20 -18.51 -13.21
C GLU A 330 1.26 -17.75 -12.39
N VAL A 331 2.06 -18.46 -11.60
CA VAL A 331 3.21 -17.90 -10.87
C VAL A 331 4.23 -17.30 -11.84
N THR A 332 4.52 -17.98 -12.95
CA THR A 332 5.45 -17.48 -13.98
C THR A 332 4.93 -16.19 -14.61
N LYS A 333 3.64 -16.14 -14.95
CA LYS A 333 3.01 -14.95 -15.54
C LYS A 333 3.03 -13.76 -14.58
N LEU A 334 2.73 -13.99 -13.31
CA LEU A 334 2.80 -12.97 -12.26
C LEU A 334 4.23 -12.44 -12.09
N GLY A 335 5.25 -13.33 -12.12
CA GLY A 335 6.65 -12.93 -12.12
C GLY A 335 7.02 -12.03 -13.31
N GLU A 336 6.61 -12.41 -14.52
CA GLU A 336 6.86 -11.62 -15.74
C GLU A 336 6.15 -10.25 -15.73
N ASP A 337 4.99 -10.15 -15.07
CA ASP A 337 4.25 -8.89 -14.90
C ASP A 337 4.94 -7.98 -13.85
N ILE A 338 5.47 -8.56 -12.77
CA ILE A 338 6.27 -7.84 -11.77
C ILE A 338 7.56 -7.30 -12.38
N ASP A 339 8.30 -8.13 -13.13
CA ASP A 339 9.56 -7.73 -13.76
C ASP A 339 9.34 -6.61 -14.79
N ARG A 340 8.26 -6.66 -15.56
CA ARG A 340 7.88 -5.60 -16.50
C ARG A 340 7.54 -4.29 -15.77
N ASN A 341 6.85 -4.35 -14.65
CA ASN A 341 6.51 -3.16 -13.85
C ASN A 341 7.75 -2.54 -13.19
N LEU A 342 8.67 -3.35 -12.66
CA LEU A 342 9.94 -2.89 -12.12
C LEU A 342 10.81 -2.25 -13.21
N ALA A 343 10.84 -2.81 -14.42
CA ALA A 343 11.56 -2.24 -15.55
C ALA A 343 11.00 -0.87 -15.98
N LEU A 344 9.67 -0.70 -15.98
CA LEU A 344 9.00 0.57 -16.25
C LEU A 344 9.36 1.62 -15.20
N SER A 345 9.25 1.29 -13.90
CA SER A 345 9.60 2.19 -12.80
C SER A 345 11.08 2.60 -12.82
N GLY A 346 11.98 1.63 -13.04
CA GLY A 346 13.42 1.91 -13.17
C GLY A 346 13.78 2.76 -14.40
N SER A 347 13.06 2.59 -15.51
CA SER A 347 13.26 3.42 -16.71
C SER A 347 12.78 4.87 -16.49
N HIS A 348 11.72 5.05 -15.70
CA HIS A 348 11.16 6.35 -15.32
C HIS A 348 12.11 7.11 -14.39
N LEU A 349 12.61 6.46 -13.33
CA LEU A 349 13.63 7.00 -12.42
C LEU A 349 14.91 7.44 -13.14
N LYS A 350 15.37 6.66 -14.14
CA LYS A 350 16.52 7.04 -14.97
C LYS A 350 16.25 8.28 -15.84
N LYS A 351 15.04 8.45 -16.35
CA LYS A 351 14.65 9.65 -17.13
C LYS A 351 14.56 10.88 -16.23
N VAL A 352 13.92 10.76 -15.07
CA VAL A 352 13.79 11.85 -14.09
C VAL A 352 15.16 12.32 -13.61
N ASN A 353 16.06 11.40 -13.24
CA ASN A 353 17.43 11.75 -12.83
C ASN A 353 18.25 12.39 -13.96
N LYS A 354 18.02 11.99 -15.22
CA LYS A 354 18.67 12.60 -16.38
C LYS A 354 18.17 14.02 -16.66
N GLU A 355 16.90 14.31 -16.37
CA GLU A 355 16.31 15.65 -16.52
C GLU A 355 16.72 16.57 -15.35
N LEU A 356 16.75 16.06 -14.11
CA LEU A 356 17.26 16.80 -12.95
C LEU A 356 18.73 17.21 -13.13
N ALA A 357 19.58 16.30 -13.63
CA ALA A 357 20.98 16.59 -13.92
C ALA A 357 21.20 17.65 -15.03
N LYS A 358 20.23 17.87 -15.92
CA LYS A 358 20.29 18.94 -16.94
C LYS A 358 19.84 20.31 -16.42
N SER A 359 19.02 20.33 -15.36
CA SER A 359 18.35 21.55 -14.89
C SER A 359 19.20 22.42 -13.95
N GLY A 360 20.33 21.93 -13.45
CA GLY A 360 21.28 22.72 -12.65
C GLY A 360 20.70 23.37 -11.38
N ALA A 361 19.51 22.97 -10.94
CA ALA A 361 18.81 23.58 -9.81
C ALA A 361 19.14 22.82 -8.52
N GLY A 362 20.20 23.26 -7.84
CA GLY A 362 20.44 22.91 -6.44
C GLY A 362 19.35 23.52 -5.56
N TYR A 363 18.73 22.69 -4.72
CA TYR A 363 17.66 23.08 -3.80
C TYR A 363 18.29 23.85 -2.61
N SER A 364 17.91 25.11 -2.38
CA SER A 364 18.25 25.81 -1.13
C SER A 364 17.13 25.60 -0.12
N ALA A 365 17.36 24.75 0.88
CA ALA A 365 16.43 24.53 1.99
C ALA A 365 16.46 25.72 2.95
N ALA A 366 15.55 26.68 2.77
CA ALA A 366 15.28 27.70 3.77
C ALA A 366 14.47 27.09 4.92
N GLY A 367 15.14 26.73 6.01
CA GLY A 367 14.51 26.24 7.24
C GLY A 367 15.21 25.06 7.94
N ALA A 368 16.21 24.43 7.32
CA ALA A 368 16.94 23.32 7.92
C ALA A 368 17.88 23.80 9.03
N THR A 369 17.85 23.14 10.19
CA THR A 369 18.80 23.40 11.27
C THR A 369 20.21 22.97 10.86
N ARG A 370 21.24 23.45 11.56
CA ARG A 370 22.64 23.11 11.21
C ARG A 370 22.92 21.60 11.32
N GLU A 371 22.20 20.92 12.19
CA GLU A 371 22.29 19.46 12.39
C GLU A 371 21.63 18.70 11.25
N ASP A 372 20.48 19.19 10.74
CA ASP A 372 19.83 18.62 9.55
C ASP A 372 20.75 18.72 8.32
N GLN A 373 21.41 19.86 8.13
CA GLN A 373 22.33 20.09 7.01
C GLN A 373 23.57 19.19 7.06
N GLU A 374 24.08 18.89 8.26
CA GLU A 374 25.22 17.96 8.44
C GLU A 374 24.81 16.50 8.22
N LEU A 375 23.59 16.12 8.61
CA LEU A 375 23.03 14.79 8.35
C LEU A 375 22.86 14.54 6.84
N TRP A 376 22.31 15.53 6.13
CA TRP A 376 22.16 15.51 4.68
C TRP A 376 23.49 15.33 3.95
N LYS A 377 24.53 16.05 4.41
CA LYS A 377 25.85 15.98 3.79
C LYS A 377 26.54 14.63 3.99
N ARG A 378 26.37 14.01 5.16
CA ARG A 378 26.86 12.65 5.44
C ARG A 378 26.16 11.60 4.59
N LEU A 379 24.86 11.75 4.40
CA LEU A 379 24.06 10.85 3.55
C LEU A 379 24.43 10.99 2.06
N GLU A 380 24.71 12.20 1.57
CA GLU A 380 25.21 12.38 0.21
C GLU A 380 26.57 11.71 -0.01
N ASP A 381 27.49 11.82 0.95
CA ASP A 381 28.82 11.21 0.86
C ASP A 381 28.77 9.67 0.92
N GLU A 382 27.87 9.09 1.73
CA GLU A 382 27.66 7.65 1.82
C GLU A 382 26.98 7.05 0.57
N ILE A 383 26.04 7.78 -0.04
CA ILE A 383 25.26 7.28 -1.18
C ILE A 383 26.01 7.47 -2.50
N PHE A 384 26.75 8.56 -2.67
CA PHE A 384 27.34 8.93 -3.96
C PHE A 384 28.87 8.81 -4.02
N GLY A 385 29.54 8.69 -2.87
CA GLY A 385 30.99 8.74 -2.78
C GLY A 385 31.55 10.12 -3.16
N SER A 386 32.60 10.55 -2.45
CA SER A 386 33.13 11.92 -2.51
C SER A 386 33.59 12.44 -3.89
N ASP A 387 33.61 11.61 -4.93
CA ASP A 387 34.10 11.97 -6.28
C ASP A 387 33.12 11.66 -7.44
N GLY A 388 31.87 11.27 -7.17
CA GLY A 388 30.83 11.22 -8.21
C GLY A 388 31.05 10.23 -9.36
N THR A 389 31.92 9.22 -9.22
CA THR A 389 32.10 8.15 -10.21
C THR A 389 31.57 6.81 -9.71
N LYS A 390 30.60 6.22 -10.44
CA LYS A 390 30.06 4.87 -10.18
C LYS A 390 31.10 3.77 -10.42
N PRO A 391 31.13 2.70 -9.60
CA PRO A 391 31.84 1.47 -9.96
C PRO A 391 31.09 0.74 -11.09
N ALA A 392 31.84 0.27 -12.10
CA ALA A 392 31.32 -0.53 -13.20
C ALA A 392 31.18 -2.01 -12.79
N LEU A 393 30.00 -2.60 -12.99
CA LEU A 393 29.81 -4.05 -12.92
C LEU A 393 30.04 -4.67 -14.32
N GLN A 394 31.10 -5.47 -14.43
CA GLN A 394 31.36 -6.33 -15.58
C GLN A 394 30.34 -7.48 -15.60
N GLY A 395 29.76 -7.74 -16.78
CA GLY A 395 28.81 -8.82 -17.00
C GLY A 395 29.49 -10.17 -17.23
N THR A 396 28.83 -11.25 -16.80
CA THR A 396 29.21 -12.62 -17.16
C THR A 396 27.95 -13.46 -17.47
N GLU A 397 27.81 -13.78 -18.75
CA GLU A 397 27.46 -15.06 -19.39
C GLU A 397 26.19 -15.87 -18.98
N LYS A 398 25.51 -16.33 -20.04
CA LYS A 398 24.29 -17.16 -20.05
C LYS A 398 24.57 -18.60 -19.56
N PRO A 399 23.66 -19.26 -18.82
CA PRO A 399 23.82 -20.68 -18.52
C PRO A 399 23.25 -21.56 -19.64
N GLY A 400 24.11 -22.42 -20.18
CA GLY A 400 23.77 -23.54 -21.05
C GLY A 400 23.23 -24.74 -20.28
N LYS A 401 22.46 -25.57 -21.01
CA LYS A 401 21.88 -26.85 -20.57
C LYS A 401 22.92 -27.77 -19.90
N LEU A 402 22.57 -28.35 -18.76
CA LEU A 402 23.26 -29.53 -18.20
C LEU A 402 22.25 -30.65 -17.92
N LYS A 403 22.63 -31.84 -18.42
CA LYS A 403 21.92 -33.11 -18.31
C LYS A 403 22.05 -33.68 -16.90
N LEU A 404 20.98 -34.33 -16.44
CA LEU A 404 21.00 -35.25 -15.31
C LEU A 404 21.71 -36.55 -15.68
N GLU A 405 22.67 -36.97 -14.85
CA GLU A 405 23.05 -38.38 -14.68
C GLU A 405 22.98 -38.74 -13.20
N LYS A 406 22.46 -39.94 -12.95
CA LYS A 406 22.27 -40.58 -11.63
C LYS A 406 23.50 -41.40 -11.26
N THR A 407 23.86 -41.38 -9.98
CA THR A 407 24.36 -42.47 -9.11
C THR A 407 24.61 -41.81 -7.73
N GLY A 408 24.46 -42.38 -6.54
CA GLY A 408 24.27 -43.74 -6.03
C GLY A 408 24.90 -43.74 -4.62
N ASP A 409 24.09 -44.13 -3.62
CA ASP A 409 24.37 -44.73 -2.30
C ASP A 409 25.46 -44.24 -1.31
N ASP A 410 25.00 -44.26 -0.05
CA ASP A 410 25.63 -44.70 1.22
C ASP A 410 26.45 -43.79 2.16
N ASP A 411 25.92 -43.80 3.40
CA ASP A 411 26.52 -43.91 4.74
C ASP A 411 27.38 -42.82 5.40
N GLY A 412 26.90 -42.40 6.59
CA GLY A 412 27.66 -42.62 7.84
C GLY A 412 28.41 -41.45 8.48
N GLY A 413 27.78 -40.79 9.46
CA GLY A 413 28.34 -40.49 10.80
C GLY A 413 29.45 -39.45 11.01
N GLY A 414 29.23 -38.52 11.97
CA GLY A 414 30.26 -38.10 12.93
C GLY A 414 30.81 -36.65 12.87
N ARG A 415 30.41 -35.86 13.88
CA ARG A 415 30.97 -34.61 14.47
C ARG A 415 32.35 -34.09 13.99
N GLU A 416 32.45 -32.80 13.65
CA GLU A 416 33.08 -31.70 14.42
C GLU A 416 33.30 -30.41 13.58
N ASN A 417 32.95 -29.26 14.18
CA ASN A 417 33.51 -27.89 14.06
C ASN A 417 33.91 -27.29 12.69
N GLY A 418 33.31 -26.15 12.34
CA GLY A 418 33.90 -25.24 11.34
C GLY A 418 33.03 -24.06 10.89
N LEU A 419 32.94 -23.02 11.72
CA LEU A 419 32.47 -21.66 11.34
C LEU A 419 33.47 -20.99 10.37
N GLY A 420 33.60 -21.53 9.16
CA GLY A 420 34.59 -21.09 8.15
C GLY A 420 34.01 -20.49 6.87
N HIS A 421 32.68 -20.37 6.75
CA HIS A 421 32.02 -20.01 5.50
C HIS A 421 31.29 -18.65 5.51
N VAL A 422 31.46 -17.85 6.57
CA VAL A 422 30.72 -16.58 6.76
C VAL A 422 31.55 -15.32 6.49
N PHE A 423 32.88 -15.39 6.35
CA PHE A 423 33.72 -14.18 6.12
C PHE A 423 34.88 -14.40 5.14
N PRO A 424 34.74 -14.07 3.83
CA PRO A 424 35.81 -14.22 2.84
C PRO A 424 36.84 -13.06 2.79
N HIS A 425 36.77 -12.04 3.66
CA HIS A 425 37.57 -10.81 3.52
C HIS A 425 38.50 -10.45 4.69
N LEU A 426 38.80 -11.39 5.59
CA LEU A 426 39.83 -11.20 6.62
C LEU A 426 40.94 -12.26 6.49
N LYS A 427 41.77 -12.12 5.46
CA LYS A 427 43.12 -12.73 5.40
C LYS A 427 44.09 -11.71 4.81
N GLY A 428 44.92 -11.13 5.68
CA GLY A 428 46.06 -10.33 5.24
C GLY A 428 46.38 -9.16 6.15
N MET A 429 46.71 -9.42 7.42
CA MET A 429 47.51 -8.49 8.23
C MET A 429 48.04 -9.26 9.45
N SER A 430 49.23 -9.84 9.30
CA SER A 430 50.09 -10.24 10.41
C SER A 430 51.32 -9.34 10.39
N SER A 431 51.74 -8.92 11.60
CA SER A 431 53.05 -8.38 11.98
C SER A 431 53.50 -7.05 11.36
N LEU A 432 53.22 -5.93 12.04
CA LEU A 432 54.16 -5.19 12.90
C LEU A 432 53.46 -4.03 13.59
#